data_AF-A0A950WRF9-F1
#
_entry.id   AF-A0A950WRF9-F1
#
_cell.length_a   1.000
_cell.length_b   1.000
_cell.length_c   1.000
_cell.angle_alpha   90.00
_cell.angle_beta   90.00
_cell.angle_gamma   90.00
#
_symmetry.space_group_name_H-M   'P 1'
#
loop_
_entity.id
_entity.type
_entity.pdbx_description
1 polymer ?
#
loop_
_entity_poly.entity_id
_entity_poly.type
_entity_poly.pdbx_seq_one_letter_code
_entity_poly.pdbx_strand_id
1 'polypeptide(L)' 'SGLAWDHNDPFDRLLVAQAMRLGFTFVTADQSFRAFAGVAQLWAG' A
#
# COMPACT_ATOMS: atom_id res chain seq x y z
N SER A 1 0.86 26.57 2.15
CA SER A 1 -0.18 25.87 1.37
C SER A 1 -0.03 24.39 1.65
N GLY A 2 -0.73 23.90 2.68
CA GLY A 2 -0.70 22.49 3.05
C GLY A 2 -1.29 21.65 1.93
N LEU A 3 -0.53 20.65 1.46
CA LEU A 3 -1.13 19.56 0.70
C LEU A 3 -2.10 18.86 1.66
N ALA A 4 -3.38 19.16 1.50
CA ALA A 4 -4.44 18.33 2.02
C ALA A 4 -4.30 16.97 1.32
N TRP A 5 -3.54 16.09 1.97
CA TRP A 5 -3.25 14.74 1.52
C TRP A 5 -4.49 13.88 1.79
N ASP A 6 -5.49 14.03 0.94
CA ASP A 6 -6.51 12.99 0.79
C ASP A 6 -5.89 11.84 -0.04
N HIS A 7 -5.21 10.94 0.67
CA HIS A 7 -4.99 9.53 0.28
C HIS A 7 -4.52 9.23 -1.15
N ASN A 8 -3.39 9.80 -1.58
CA ASN A 8 -2.75 9.36 -2.83
C ASN A 8 -1.26 9.65 -2.87
N ASP A 9 -0.49 9.07 -1.95
CA ASP A 9 0.96 9.08 -2.14
C ASP A 9 1.30 8.22 -3.38
N PRO A 10 1.90 8.79 -4.44
CA PRO A 10 2.33 7.99 -5.58
C PRO A 10 3.31 6.87 -5.21
N PHE A 11 4.04 6.99 -4.09
CA PHE A 11 4.97 5.96 -3.62
C PHE A 11 4.26 4.71 -3.10
N ASP A 12 3.11 4.85 -2.45
CA ASP A 12 2.31 3.71 -1.96
C ASP A 12 1.90 2.79 -3.10
N ARG A 13 1.49 3.39 -4.22
CA ARG A 13 1.11 2.67 -5.43
C ARG A 13 2.29 1.92 -6.03
N LEU A 14 3.48 2.53 -6.00
CA LEU A 14 4.70 1.90 -6.49
C LEU A 14 5.10 0.71 -5.62
N LEU A 15 5.02 0.84 -4.29
CA LEU A 15 5.33 -0.25 -3.36
C LEU A 15 4.40 -1.45 -3.55
N VAL A 16 3.09 -1.20 -3.65
CA VAL A 16 2.09 -2.26 -3.92
C VAL A 16 2.35 -2.90 -5.29
N ALA A 17 2.55 -2.09 -6.34
CA ALA A 17 2.84 -2.62 -7.68
C ALA A 17 4.11 -3.46 -7.73
N GLN A 18 5.16 -3.08 -6.99
CA GLN A 18 6.39 -3.87 -6.87
C GLN A 18 6.14 -5.19 -6.14
N ALA A 19 5.42 -5.17 -5.02
CA ALA A 19 5.08 -6.39 -4.28
C ALA A 19 4.26 -7.37 -5.14
N MET A 20 3.26 -6.85 -5.87
CA MET A 20 2.46 -7.63 -6.83
C MET A 20 3.34 -8.23 -7.93
N ARG A 21 4.20 -7.41 -8.56
CA ARG A 21 5.06 -7.86 -9.66
C ARG A 21 6.09 -8.90 -9.23
N LEU A 22 6.58 -8.81 -8.00
CA LEU A 22 7.63 -9.68 -7.46
C LEU A 22 7.07 -10.86 -6.65
N GLY A 23 5.74 -10.96 -6.46
CA GLY A 23 5.11 -12.00 -5.68
C GLY A 23 5.41 -11.91 -4.18
N PHE A 24 5.68 -10.71 -3.66
CA PHE A 24 5.98 -10.48 -2.26
C PHE A 24 4.70 -10.27 -1.44
N THR A 25 4.77 -10.65 -0.16
CA THR A 25 3.77 -10.26 0.83
C THR A 25 4.01 -8.81 1.23
N PHE A 26 2.98 -7.98 1.08
CA PHE A 26 3.01 -6.59 1.48
C PHE A 26 2.64 -6.48 2.97
N VAL A 27 3.59 -6.02 3.78
CA VAL A 27 3.42 -5.85 5.23
C VAL A 27 3.19 -4.38 5.54
N THR A 28 2.08 -4.05 6.19
CA THR A 28 1.77 -2.67 6.59
C THR A 28 0.95 -2.65 7.88
N ALA A 29 1.03 -1.56 8.64
CA ALA A 29 0.13 -1.24 9.74
C ALA A 29 -1.01 -0.30 9.31
N ASP A 30 -0.94 0.24 8.08
CA ASP A 30 -1.91 1.20 7.56
C ASP A 30 -3.12 0.50 6.92
N GLN A 31 -4.28 0.70 7.52
CA GLN A 31 -5.54 0.09 7.11
C GLN A 31 -6.08 0.64 5.77
N SER A 32 -5.57 1.78 5.28
CA SER A 32 -5.95 2.36 3.99
C SER A 32 -5.69 1.39 2.82
N PHE A 33 -4.70 0.49 2.98
CA PHE A 33 -4.32 -0.48 1.95
C PHE A 33 -5.27 -1.67 1.79
N ARG A 34 -6.30 -1.79 2.63
CA ARG A 34 -7.34 -2.84 2.49
C ARG A 34 -8.07 -2.79 1.14
N ALA A 35 -8.11 -1.62 0.49
CA ALA A 35 -8.76 -1.44 -0.80
C ALA A 35 -7.99 -2.08 -1.98
N PHE A 36 -6.72 -2.43 -1.81
CA PHE A 36 -5.91 -3.05 -2.87
C PHE A 36 -6.09 -4.57 -2.90
N ALA A 37 -7.18 -5.02 -3.53
CA ALA A 37 -7.40 -6.43 -3.82
C ALA A 37 -6.35 -6.91 -4.85
N GLY A 38 -5.49 -7.86 -4.48
CA GLY A 38 -4.54 -8.50 -5.41
C GLY A 38 -3.10 -8.69 -4.90
N VAL A 39 -2.76 -8.19 -3.71
CA VAL A 39 -1.47 -8.47 -3.06
C VAL A 39 -1.70 -9.27 -1.79
N ALA A 40 -0.83 -10.23 -1.48
CA ALA A 40 -0.86 -10.93 -0.20
C ALA A 40 -0.51 -9.93 0.91
N GLN A 41 -1.36 -9.78 1.93
CA GLN A 41 -1.19 -8.80 2.99
C GLN A 41 -0.95 -9.49 4.34
N LEU A 42 0.03 -9.00 5.09
CA LEU A 42 0.26 -9.37 6.49
C LEU A 42 0.32 -8.10 7.34
N TRP A 43 -0.35 -8.11 8.48
CA TRP A 43 -0.46 -6.93 9.34
C TRP A 43 0.59 -6.99 10.44
N ALA A 44 1.45 -5.97 10.50
CA ALA A 44 2.30 -5.76 11.67
C ALA A 44 1.45 -5.07 12.74
N GLY A 45 1.22 -5.77 13.85
CA GLY A 45 0.57 -5.20 15.03
C GLY A 45 1.46 -4.21 15.76
#